data_AF-A0A520JVE6-F1
#
_entry.id   AF-A0A520JVE6-F1
#
_cell.length_a   1.000
_cell.length_b   1.000
_cell.length_c   1.000
_cell.angle_alpha   90.00
_cell.angle_beta   90.00
_cell.angle_gamma   90.00
#
_symmetry.space_group_name_H-M   'P 1'
#
loop_
_entity.id
_entity.type
_entity.pdbx_description
1 polymer ?
#
loop_
_entity_poly.entity_id
_entity_poly.type
_entity_poly.pdbx_seq_one_letter_code
_entity_poly.pdbx_strand_id
1 'polypeptide(L)' 'MVEAEAMGLIALGAGLAVGLTGLGAGIGEQSIGAAAIGAMAEDPKFFGKGLLMTVIPESIVIFGLVVALILLFVF' A
#
# COMPACT_ATOMS: atom_id res chain seq x y z
N MET A 1 6.30 7.66 32.67
CA MET A 1 7.35 8.20 31.78
C MET A 1 7.73 7.16 30.74
N VAL A 2 8.26 6.00 31.13
CA VAL A 2 8.65 4.90 30.21
C VAL A 2 7.49 4.39 29.32
N GLU A 3 6.29 4.26 29.87
CA GLU A 3 5.12 3.77 29.08
C GLU A 3 4.68 4.75 27.97
N ALA A 4 4.77 6.06 28.20
CA ALA A 4 4.42 7.06 27.20
C ALA A 4 5.43 7.08 26.03
N GLU A 5 6.70 6.83 26.34
CA GLU A 5 7.77 6.73 25.34
C GLU A 5 7.61 5.48 24.46
N ALA A 6 7.26 4.34 25.06
CA ALA A 6 6.95 3.11 24.33
C ALA A 6 5.77 3.28 23.37
N MET A 7 4.68 3.91 23.81
CA MET A 7 3.51 4.19 22.96
C MET A 7 3.86 5.11 21.78
N GLY A 8 4.73 6.09 21.99
CA GLY A 8 5.20 6.98 20.92
C GLY A 8 6.01 6.25 19.85
N LEU A 9 6.90 5.33 20.25
CA LEU A 9 7.68 4.52 19.32
C LEU A 9 6.81 3.52 18.54
N ILE A 10 5.81 2.93 19.19
CA ILE A 10 4.82 2.05 18.55
C ILE A 10 4.04 2.80 17.47
N ALA A 11 3.52 4.01 17.80
CA ALA A 11 2.79 4.83 16.85
C ALA A 11 3.65 5.26 15.65
N LEU A 12 4.93 5.61 15.90
CA LEU A 12 5.87 5.92 14.83
C LEU A 12 6.12 4.70 13.92
N GLY A 13 6.33 3.52 14.51
CA GLY A 13 6.50 2.26 13.79
C GLY A 13 5.29 1.91 12.92
N ALA A 14 4.08 2.08 13.44
CA ALA A 14 2.84 1.87 12.70
C ALA A 14 2.71 2.83 11.51
N GLY A 15 3.01 4.11 11.71
CA GLY A 15 3.02 5.11 10.64
C GLY A 15 4.04 4.80 9.55
N LEU A 16 5.26 4.38 9.93
CA LEU A 16 6.30 3.99 8.97
C LEU A 16 5.92 2.73 8.18
N ALA A 17 5.31 1.74 8.83
CA ALA A 17 4.88 0.51 8.16
C ALA A 17 3.89 0.79 7.03
N VAL A 18 2.86 1.62 7.27
CA VAL A 18 1.89 2.02 6.24
C VAL A 18 2.51 2.97 5.22
N GLY A 19 3.27 3.97 5.67
CA GLY A 19 3.83 5.00 4.79
C GLY A 19 4.82 4.44 3.76
N LEU A 20 5.74 3.58 4.20
CA LEU A 20 6.76 3.01 3.32
C LEU A 20 6.19 1.96 2.35
N THR A 21 5.23 1.15 2.80
CA THR A 21 4.54 0.21 1.92
C THR A 21 3.64 0.92 0.91
N GLY A 22 2.94 1.98 1.34
CA GLY A 22 2.19 2.88 0.46
C GLY A 22 3.04 3.51 -0.63
N LEU A 23 4.22 4.03 -0.27
CA LEU A 23 5.20 4.53 -1.23
C LEU A 23 5.66 3.45 -2.20
N GLY A 24 5.98 2.25 -1.70
CA GLY A 24 6.38 1.12 -2.55
C GLY A 24 5.30 0.69 -3.54
N ALA A 25 4.05 0.60 -3.09
CA ALA A 25 2.92 0.27 -3.96
C ALA A 25 2.68 1.35 -5.01
N GLY A 26 2.68 2.63 -4.64
CA GLY A 26 2.53 3.74 -5.58
C GLY A 26 3.62 3.76 -6.66
N ILE A 27 4.87 3.44 -6.29
CA ILE A 27 5.98 3.32 -7.26
C ILE A 27 5.74 2.16 -8.24
N GLY A 28 5.15 1.05 -7.80
CA GLY A 28 4.77 -0.04 -8.69
C GLY A 28 3.59 0.34 -9.60
N GLU A 29 2.56 0.93 -9.01
CA GLU A 29 1.31 1.29 -9.68
C GLU A 29 1.48 2.35 -10.76
N GLN A 30 2.44 3.28 -10.62
CA GLN A 30 2.66 4.33 -11.62
C GLN A 30 2.82 3.76 -13.04
N SER A 31 3.56 2.65 -13.15
CA SER A 31 3.89 2.01 -14.42
C SER A 31 2.73 1.16 -14.94
N ILE A 32 2.06 0.46 -14.02
CA ILE A 32 0.92 -0.41 -14.33
C ILE A 32 -0.28 0.43 -14.77
N GLY A 33 -0.57 1.53 -14.07
CA GLY A 33 -1.64 2.46 -14.39
C GLY A 33 -1.43 3.09 -15.76
N ALA A 34 -0.22 3.59 -16.05
CA ALA A 34 0.10 4.15 -17.37
C ALA A 34 -0.11 3.13 -18.50
N ALA A 35 0.36 1.89 -18.33
CA ALA A 35 0.18 0.83 -19.31
C ALA A 35 -1.29 0.40 -19.46
N ALA A 36 -2.03 0.28 -18.36
CA ALA A 36 -3.44 -0.10 -18.36
C ALA A 36 -4.32 0.92 -19.08
N ILE A 37 -4.10 2.21 -18.83
CA ILE A 37 -4.83 3.28 -19.52
C ILE A 37 -4.43 3.35 -21.00
N GLY A 38 -3.15 3.19 -21.33
CA GLY A 38 -2.69 3.12 -22.72
C GLY A 38 -3.37 1.98 -23.50
N ALA A 39 -3.39 0.77 -22.94
CA ALA A 39 -4.06 -0.37 -23.56
C ALA A 39 -5.58 -0.16 -23.70
N MET A 40 -6.22 0.47 -22.72
CA MET A 40 -7.65 0.77 -22.75
C MET A 40 -8.00 1.84 -23.80
N ALA A 41 -7.09 2.77 -24.09
CA ALA A 41 -7.26 3.75 -25.16
C ALA A 41 -7.29 3.09 -26.55
N GLU A 42 -6.58 1.98 -26.74
CA GLU A 42 -6.59 1.19 -27.98
C GLU A 42 -7.79 0.23 -28.05
N ASP A 43 -8.04 -0.51 -26.96
CA ASP A 43 -9.18 -1.43 -26.85
C ASP A 43 -9.85 -1.34 -25.47
N PRO A 44 -11.04 -0.73 -25.37
CA PRO A 44 -11.78 -0.58 -24.10
C PRO A 44 -12.07 -1.90 -23.37
N LYS A 45 -12.02 -3.05 -24.05
CA LYS A 45 -12.23 -4.36 -23.43
C LYS A 45 -11.11 -4.72 -22.43
N PHE A 46 -9.97 -4.03 -22.47
CA PHE A 46 -8.88 -4.25 -21.53
C PHE A 46 -9.11 -3.72 -20.13
N PHE A 47 -10.17 -2.93 -19.89
CA PHE A 47 -10.45 -2.33 -18.57
C PHE A 47 -10.34 -3.34 -17.41
N GLY A 48 -11.00 -4.50 -17.52
CA GLY A 48 -10.99 -5.50 -16.44
C GLY A 48 -9.61 -6.10 -16.16
N LYS A 49 -8.82 -6.35 -17.22
CA LYS A 49 -7.43 -6.83 -17.06
C LYS A 49 -6.52 -5.74 -16.51
N GLY A 50 -6.68 -4.51 -16.99
CA GLY A 50 -5.97 -3.33 -16.50
C GLY A 50 -6.19 -3.17 -15.00
N LEU A 51 -7.45 -3.15 -14.56
CA LEU A 51 -7.82 -3.05 -13.15
C LEU A 51 -7.22 -4.17 -12.30
N LEU A 52 -7.27 -5.42 -12.78
CA LEU A 52 -6.68 -6.57 -12.07
C LEU A 52 -5.18 -6.38 -11.85
N MET A 53 -4.46 -5.89 -12.86
CA MET A 53 -3.02 -5.66 -12.75
C MET A 53 -2.70 -4.54 -11.76
N THR A 54 -3.51 -3.47 -11.73
CA THR A 54 -3.32 -2.35 -10.80
C THR A 54 -3.56 -2.73 -9.34
N VAL A 55 -4.33 -3.78 -9.06
CA VAL A 55 -4.59 -4.25 -7.68
C VAL A 55 -3.46 -5.09 -7.09
N ILE A 56 -2.56 -5.65 -7.91
CA ILE A 56 -1.49 -6.51 -7.40
C ILE A 56 -0.57 -5.78 -6.39
N PRO A 57 -0.07 -4.55 -6.68
CA PRO A 57 0.75 -3.79 -5.74
C PRO A 57 0.04 -3.42 -4.43
N GLU A 58 -1.29 -3.28 -4.41
CA GLU A 58 -2.06 -2.98 -3.19
C GLU A 58 -1.86 -4.04 -2.09
N SER A 59 -1.47 -5.28 -2.46
CA SER A 59 -1.10 -6.32 -1.49
C SER A 59 0.05 -5.88 -0.57
N ILE A 60 0.97 -5.06 -1.07
CA ILE A 60 2.10 -4.51 -0.31
C ILE A 60 1.59 -3.58 0.78
N VAL A 61 0.63 -2.70 0.45
CA VAL A 61 0.00 -1.77 1.42
C VAL A 61 -0.80 -2.53 2.46
N ILE A 62 -1.52 -3.58 2.05
CA ILE A 62 -2.28 -4.42 2.98
C ILE A 62 -1.35 -5.06 4.02
N PHE A 63 -0.17 -5.54 3.62
CA PHE A 63 0.80 -6.07 4.59
C PHE A 63 1.31 -4.99 5.55
N GLY A 64 1.60 -3.78 5.07
CA GLY A 64 1.97 -2.66 5.94
C GLY A 64 0.86 -2.27 6.91
N LEU A 65 -0.40 -2.29 6.47
CA LEU A 65 -1.57 -2.05 7.29
C LEU A 65 -1.70 -3.12 8.38
N VAL A 66 -1.57 -4.41 8.04
CA VAL A 66 -1.64 -5.50 9.02
C VAL A 66 -0.57 -5.33 10.11
N VAL A 67 0.66 -5.01 9.73
CA VAL A 67 1.74 -4.75 10.70
C VAL A 67 1.39 -3.56 11.60
N ALA A 68 0.88 -2.47 11.04
CA ALA A 68 0.47 -1.30 11.82
C ALA A 68 -0.67 -1.62 12.80
N LEU A 69 -1.65 -2.43 12.39
CA LEU A 69 -2.74 -2.86 13.28
C LEU A 69 -2.22 -3.74 14.41
N ILE A 70 -1.28 -4.65 14.13
CA ILE A 70 -0.65 -5.47 15.17
C ILE A 70 0.11 -4.57 16.16
N LEU A 71 0.88 -3.60 15.66
CA LEU A 71 1.62 -2.66 16.52
C LEU A 71 0.68 -1.86 17.42
N LEU A 72 -0.46 -1.38 16.92
CA LEU A 72 -1.35 -0.50 17.67
C LEU A 72 -2.32 -1.21 18.63
N PHE A 73 -2.68 -2.46 18.33
CA PHE A 73 -3.76 -3.16 19.04
C PHE A 73 -3.32 -4.41 19.77
N VAL A 74 -2.12 -4.91 19.52
CA VAL A 74 -1.60 -6.14 20.15
C VAL A 74 -0.43 -5.85 21.09
N PHE A 75 0.43 -4.89 20.74
CA PHE A 75 1.57 -4.46 21.54
C PHE A 75 1.27 -3.13 22.26
#